data_AF-A0A1Q3ZL17-F1
#
_entry.id   AF-A0A1Q3ZL17-F1
#
_cell.length_a   1.000
_cell.length_b   1.000
_cell.length_c   1.000
_cell.angle_alpha   90.00
_cell.angle_beta   90.00
_cell.angle_gamma   90.00
#
_symmetry.space_group_name_H-M   'P 1'
#
loop_
_entity.id
_entity.type
_entity.pdbx_description
1 polymer ?
#
loop_
_entity_poly.entity_id
_entity_poly.type
_entity_poly.pdbx_seq_one_letter_code
_entity_poly.pdbx_strand_id
1 'polypeptide(L)'
;MEQYIFNQGEIIDYISVSDEIITKYSKIFPDSLIEIWKKYGFSGLSDGLIWLTNPDEYTEIIEEWKKVNNIIELPDQDIYLIARGAFGNLLFFVKKHDGDAYFSVFDVLYNEYNIPVKTPDFFIDVILDDDSFVEMYFRKELFDLCLNKFGKLNKNEVYGFNPLPVLGGDASLEYAEKMPFWEYEILCAQSQE
;
A
#
# COMPACT_ATOMS: atom_id res chain seq x y z
N MET A 1 12.06 3.76 -21.66
CA MET A 1 12.83 3.73 -20.40
C MET A 1 11.86 3.25 -19.32
N GLU A 2 11.14 2.14 -19.59
CA GLU A 2 9.75 1.92 -19.13
C GLU A 2 9.55 0.64 -18.28
N GLN A 3 10.61 0.04 -17.72
CA GLN A 3 10.51 -1.34 -17.23
C GLN A 3 11.29 -1.69 -15.96
N TYR A 4 11.97 -0.76 -15.29
CA TYR A 4 13.06 -1.17 -14.39
C TYR A 4 12.62 -1.72 -13.02
N ILE A 5 11.55 -1.23 -12.39
CA ILE A 5 11.08 -1.79 -11.10
C ILE A 5 10.14 -2.98 -11.28
N PHE A 6 9.30 -2.97 -12.33
CA PHE A 6 8.38 -4.08 -12.63
C PHE A 6 9.09 -5.37 -13.06
N ASN A 7 10.35 -5.31 -13.52
CA ASN A 7 11.10 -6.47 -14.02
C ASN A 7 12.01 -7.15 -12.97
N GLN A 8 11.99 -6.75 -11.70
CA GLN A 8 12.84 -7.38 -10.68
C GLN A 8 12.18 -8.50 -9.87
N GLY A 9 10.89 -8.79 -10.12
CA GLY A 9 10.19 -9.88 -9.46
C GLY A 9 8.94 -10.30 -10.21
N GLU A 10 8.28 -11.36 -9.74
CA GLU A 10 7.09 -11.92 -10.36
C GLU A 10 5.82 -11.18 -9.92
N ILE A 11 4.81 -11.21 -10.79
CA ILE A 11 3.44 -10.93 -10.39
C ILE A 11 2.89 -12.17 -9.70
N ILE A 12 2.35 -11.99 -8.49
CA ILE A 12 1.83 -13.08 -7.66
C ILE A 12 0.36 -12.85 -7.29
N ASP A 13 -0.38 -13.94 -7.08
CA ASP A 13 -1.80 -13.93 -6.71
C ASP A 13 -2.68 -13.02 -7.59
N TYR A 14 -2.44 -13.04 -8.90
CA TYR A 14 -3.17 -12.22 -9.87
C TYR A 14 -4.68 -12.49 -9.87
N ILE A 15 -5.46 -11.42 -9.74
CA ILE A 15 -6.91 -11.40 -9.91
C ILE A 15 -7.26 -10.36 -10.97
N SER A 16 -7.92 -10.78 -12.05
CA SER A 16 -8.40 -9.86 -13.08
C SER A 16 -9.43 -8.89 -12.52
N VAL A 17 -9.32 -7.60 -12.88
CA VAL A 17 -10.28 -6.57 -12.49
C VAL A 17 -11.50 -6.63 -13.41
N SER A 18 -12.71 -6.65 -12.84
CA SER A 18 -13.95 -6.71 -13.63
C SER A 18 -14.25 -5.39 -14.34
N ASP A 19 -14.97 -5.45 -15.46
CA ASP A 19 -15.43 -4.25 -16.19
C ASP A 19 -16.29 -3.32 -15.32
N GLU A 20 -17.01 -3.88 -14.35
CA GLU A 20 -17.80 -3.11 -13.38
C GLU A 20 -16.90 -2.24 -12.49
N ILE A 21 -15.83 -2.83 -11.94
CA ILE A 21 -14.84 -2.11 -11.12
C ILE A 21 -14.10 -1.08 -11.97
N ILE A 22 -13.66 -1.45 -13.18
CA ILE A 22 -13.02 -0.49 -14.12
C ILE A 22 -13.94 0.69 -14.42
N THR A 23 -15.20 0.44 -14.76
CA THR A 23 -16.17 1.50 -15.09
C THR A 23 -16.50 2.39 -13.90
N LYS A 24 -16.53 1.81 -12.69
CA LYS A 24 -16.75 2.55 -11.44
C LYS A 24 -15.59 3.51 -11.17
N TYR A 25 -14.36 2.99 -11.17
CA TYR A 25 -13.19 3.76 -10.76
C TYR A 25 -12.59 4.63 -11.85
N SER A 26 -12.88 4.41 -13.13
CA SER A 26 -12.44 5.31 -14.22
C SER A 26 -13.05 6.71 -14.15
N LYS A 27 -14.08 6.91 -13.32
CA LYS A 27 -14.69 8.22 -13.03
C LYS A 27 -14.03 8.93 -11.84
N ILE A 28 -13.13 8.25 -11.15
CA ILE A 28 -12.54 8.66 -9.88
C ILE A 28 -11.03 8.79 -10.00
N PHE A 29 -10.38 7.81 -10.61
CA PHE A 29 -8.93 7.71 -10.71
C PHE A 29 -8.39 8.22 -12.05
N PRO A 30 -7.12 8.65 -12.09
CA PRO A 30 -6.40 8.91 -13.33
C PRO A 30 -6.38 7.69 -14.24
N ASP A 31 -6.40 7.91 -15.55
CA ASP A 31 -6.38 6.84 -16.56
C ASP A 31 -5.16 5.92 -16.39
N SER A 32 -4.01 6.45 -15.99
CA SER A 32 -2.79 5.65 -15.77
C SER A 32 -2.96 4.58 -14.69
N LEU A 33 -3.65 4.89 -13.59
CA LEU A 33 -3.97 3.89 -12.56
C LEU A 33 -4.93 2.83 -13.08
N ILE A 34 -5.90 3.21 -13.90
CA ILE A 34 -6.84 2.27 -14.53
C ILE A 34 -6.11 1.34 -15.51
N GLU A 35 -5.15 1.84 -16.28
CA GLU A 35 -4.35 1.00 -17.18
C GLU A 35 -3.45 0.02 -16.42
N ILE A 36 -2.91 0.43 -15.26
CA ILE A 36 -2.17 -0.46 -14.36
C ILE A 36 -3.07 -1.59 -13.87
N TRP A 37 -4.28 -1.29 -13.42
CA TRP A 37 -5.25 -2.31 -12.98
C TRP A 37 -5.64 -3.28 -14.09
N LYS A 38 -5.89 -2.79 -15.32
CA LYS A 38 -6.17 -3.66 -16.47
C LYS A 38 -5.00 -4.58 -16.79
N LYS A 39 -3.78 -4.07 -16.69
CA LYS A 39 -2.56 -4.81 -17.05
C LYS A 39 -2.16 -5.83 -15.99
N TYR A 40 -2.25 -5.45 -14.71
CA TYR A 40 -1.64 -6.20 -13.61
C TYR A 40 -2.64 -6.77 -12.62
N GLY A 41 -3.93 -6.48 -12.77
CA GLY A 41 -4.95 -6.99 -11.88
C GLY A 41 -4.83 -6.45 -10.45
N PHE A 42 -5.60 -7.03 -9.54
CA PHE A 42 -5.28 -7.00 -8.12
C PHE A 42 -4.29 -8.11 -7.84
N SER A 43 -3.04 -7.74 -7.51
CA SER A 43 -1.91 -8.67 -7.47
C SER A 43 -0.76 -8.12 -6.64
N GLY A 44 0.14 -9.02 -6.22
CA GLY A 44 1.44 -8.65 -5.69
C GLY A 44 2.42 -8.42 -6.83
N LEU A 45 3.07 -7.27 -6.83
CA LEU A 45 4.12 -6.85 -7.76
C LEU A 45 5.49 -7.07 -7.11
N SER A 46 6.51 -7.30 -7.94
CA SER A 46 7.90 -7.45 -7.51
C SER A 46 8.06 -8.44 -6.36
N ASP A 47 7.55 -9.67 -6.56
CA ASP A 47 7.55 -10.77 -5.58
C ASP A 47 6.74 -10.48 -4.30
N GLY A 48 5.81 -9.52 -4.35
CA GLY A 48 4.93 -9.17 -3.24
C GLY A 48 5.43 -8.00 -2.39
N LEU A 49 6.32 -7.16 -2.92
CA LEU A 49 6.73 -5.90 -2.27
C LEU A 49 5.56 -4.92 -2.18
N ILE A 50 4.80 -4.80 -3.27
CA ILE A 50 3.66 -3.90 -3.40
C ILE A 50 2.47 -4.71 -3.89
N TRP A 51 1.30 -4.48 -3.32
CA TRP A 51 0.08 -5.21 -3.66
C TRP A 51 -0.98 -4.23 -4.16
N LEU A 52 -1.42 -4.38 -5.41
CA LEU A 52 -2.55 -3.63 -5.95
C LEU A 52 -3.85 -4.14 -5.31
N THR A 53 -4.65 -3.23 -4.76
CA THR A 53 -5.84 -3.57 -3.98
C THR A 53 -7.13 -3.13 -4.63
N ASN A 54 -8.20 -3.89 -4.40
CA ASN A 54 -9.56 -3.49 -4.68
C ASN A 54 -10.05 -2.55 -3.56
N PRO A 55 -10.31 -1.25 -3.80
CA PRO A 55 -10.68 -0.34 -2.72
C PRO A 55 -11.99 -0.74 -2.02
N ASP A 56 -12.88 -1.48 -2.69
CA ASP A 56 -14.13 -1.97 -2.09
C ASP A 56 -13.91 -2.99 -0.97
N GLU A 57 -12.75 -3.67 -0.93
CA GLU A 57 -12.43 -4.69 0.07
C GLU A 57 -11.83 -4.11 1.36
N TYR A 58 -11.39 -2.84 1.36
CA TYR A 58 -10.56 -2.26 2.43
C TYR A 58 -11.26 -1.13 3.21
N THR A 59 -12.57 -1.01 3.07
CA THR A 59 -13.36 0.00 3.79
C THR A 59 -13.23 -0.14 5.31
N GLU A 60 -13.24 -1.36 5.85
CA GLU A 60 -13.13 -1.61 7.28
C GLU A 60 -11.78 -1.15 7.88
N ILE A 61 -10.66 -1.49 7.24
CA ILE A 61 -9.32 -1.03 7.67
C ILE A 61 -9.22 0.49 7.66
N ILE A 62 -9.77 1.13 6.63
CA ILE A 62 -9.78 2.60 6.53
C ILE A 62 -10.55 3.19 7.72
N GLU A 63 -11.71 2.62 8.08
CA GLU A 63 -12.50 3.08 9.23
C GLU A 63 -11.81 2.84 10.57
N GLU A 64 -11.09 1.72 10.76
CA GLU A 64 -10.32 1.49 11.99
C GLU A 64 -9.20 2.52 12.13
N TRP A 65 -8.43 2.71 11.07
CA TRP A 65 -7.32 3.66 11.07
C TRP A 65 -7.81 5.10 11.29
N LYS A 66 -8.97 5.49 10.75
CA LYS A 66 -9.62 6.81 11.01
C LYS A 66 -9.93 7.10 12.49
N LYS A 67 -9.99 6.09 13.36
CA LYS A 67 -10.24 6.28 14.80
C LYS A 67 -8.97 6.61 15.58
N VAL A 68 -7.89 5.96 15.19
CA VAL A 68 -6.60 5.94 15.90
C VAL A 68 -5.76 7.16 15.54
N ASN A 69 -6.01 7.70 14.35
CA ASN A 69 -5.36 8.88 13.86
C ASN A 69 -6.42 9.79 13.28
N ASN A 70 -6.19 11.09 13.38
CA ASN A 70 -6.87 12.08 12.57
C ASN A 70 -6.44 11.99 11.08
N ILE A 71 -6.32 10.75 10.54
CA ILE A 71 -5.87 10.35 9.20
C ILE A 71 -6.47 11.25 8.15
N ILE A 72 -7.74 11.56 8.37
CA ILE A 72 -8.59 12.41 7.56
C ILE A 72 -9.47 13.21 8.53
N GLU A 73 -8.90 14.19 9.20
CA GLU A 73 -9.71 15.19 9.91
C GLU A 73 -10.28 16.26 8.98
N LEU A 74 -10.00 16.19 7.68
CA LEU A 74 -10.63 17.07 6.71
C LEU A 74 -12.02 16.50 6.39
N PRO A 75 -13.12 17.12 6.88
CA PRO A 75 -14.40 16.88 6.25
C PRO A 75 -14.23 17.14 4.74
N ASP A 76 -14.99 16.41 3.93
CA ASP A 76 -15.07 16.59 2.48
C ASP A 76 -14.00 15.91 1.60
N GLN A 77 -13.60 14.68 1.94
CA GLN A 77 -12.79 13.85 1.03
C GLN A 77 -13.12 12.35 1.07
N ASP A 78 -13.00 11.71 -0.09
CA ASP A 78 -13.07 10.27 -0.29
C ASP A 78 -11.66 9.66 -0.30
N ILE A 79 -11.47 8.50 0.34
CA ILE A 79 -10.17 7.80 0.43
C ILE A 79 -10.33 6.39 -0.10
N TYR A 80 -9.38 6.00 -0.94
CA TYR A 80 -9.34 4.69 -1.56
C TYR A 80 -7.97 4.07 -1.34
N LEU A 81 -7.92 2.90 -0.70
CA LEU A 81 -6.69 2.12 -0.66
C LEU A 81 -6.47 1.48 -2.03
N ILE A 82 -5.45 1.94 -2.74
CA ILE A 82 -5.15 1.48 -4.11
C ILE A 82 -3.99 0.50 -4.15
N ALA A 83 -3.12 0.53 -3.13
CA ALA A 83 -2.11 -0.49 -2.92
C ALA A 83 -1.69 -0.58 -1.45
N ARG A 84 -1.00 -1.66 -1.08
CA ARG A 84 -0.32 -1.82 0.20
C ARG A 84 1.11 -2.34 0.02
N GLY A 85 1.99 -2.06 0.97
CA GLY A 85 3.34 -2.61 1.03
C GLY A 85 3.39 -3.97 1.73
N ALA A 86 4.55 -4.63 1.61
CA ALA A 86 4.84 -5.90 2.29
C ALA A 86 4.88 -5.80 3.82
N PHE A 87 5.07 -4.59 4.38
CA PHE A 87 5.15 -4.33 5.82
C PHE A 87 3.89 -3.65 6.40
N GLY A 88 2.79 -3.62 5.63
CA GLY A 88 1.53 -3.00 6.04
C GLY A 88 1.35 -1.54 5.61
N ASN A 89 2.39 -0.88 5.07
CA ASN A 89 2.25 0.50 4.55
C ASN A 89 1.06 0.62 3.58
N LEU A 90 0.25 1.67 3.75
CA LEU A 90 -0.99 1.85 2.99
C LEU A 90 -0.81 2.98 1.97
N LEU A 91 -1.10 2.71 0.70
CA LEU A 91 -1.08 3.72 -0.36
C LEU A 91 -2.52 4.12 -0.73
N PHE A 92 -2.82 5.39 -0.49
CA PHE A 92 -4.13 5.97 -0.73
C PHE A 92 -4.15 6.85 -1.97
N PHE A 93 -5.27 6.77 -2.70
CA PHE A 93 -5.76 7.87 -3.52
C PHE A 93 -6.80 8.64 -2.72
N VAL A 94 -6.59 9.95 -2.54
CA VAL A 94 -7.51 10.83 -1.82
C VAL A 94 -8.10 11.82 -2.80
N LYS A 95 -9.44 11.85 -2.86
CA LYS A 95 -10.21 12.77 -3.70
C LYS A 95 -10.98 13.73 -2.82
N LYS A 96 -10.64 15.01 -2.90
CA LYS A 96 -11.38 16.07 -2.23
C LYS A 96 -12.66 16.37 -2.99
N HIS A 97 -13.72 16.73 -2.26
CA HIS A 97 -15.01 17.08 -2.86
C HIS A 97 -14.96 18.39 -3.66
N ASP A 98 -13.96 19.24 -3.43
CA ASP A 98 -13.70 20.46 -4.20
C ASP A 98 -13.08 20.19 -5.59
N GLY A 99 -12.71 18.94 -5.87
CA GLY A 99 -12.17 18.48 -7.16
C GLY A 99 -10.68 18.19 -7.17
N ASP A 100 -9.93 18.56 -6.13
CA ASP A 100 -8.51 18.21 -6.00
C ASP A 100 -8.32 16.72 -5.66
N ALA A 101 -7.22 16.12 -6.10
CA ALA A 101 -6.83 14.77 -5.69
C ALA A 101 -5.33 14.65 -5.48
N TYR A 102 -4.92 13.68 -4.65
CA TYR A 102 -3.53 13.39 -4.36
C TYR A 102 -3.33 11.95 -3.92
N PHE A 103 -2.08 11.50 -4.01
CA PHE A 103 -1.65 10.21 -3.47
C PHE A 103 -0.94 10.44 -2.14
N SER A 104 -1.10 9.50 -1.20
CA SER A 104 -0.40 9.54 0.09
C SER A 104 -0.07 8.14 0.56
N VAL A 105 1.12 7.96 1.12
CA VAL A 105 1.55 6.73 1.78
C VAL A 105 1.46 6.94 3.27
N PHE A 106 0.84 5.99 3.96
CA PHE A 106 0.78 5.93 5.41
C PHE A 106 1.68 4.82 5.94
N ASP A 107 2.55 5.17 6.87
CA ASP A 107 3.48 4.26 7.52
C ASP A 107 2.90 3.75 8.84
N VAL A 108 2.29 2.57 8.76
CA VAL A 108 1.61 1.92 9.89
C VAL A 108 2.56 1.57 11.04
N LEU A 109 3.86 1.41 10.75
CA LEU A 109 4.86 1.03 11.76
C LEU A 109 5.19 2.18 12.71
N TYR A 110 5.16 3.42 12.21
CA TYR A 110 5.57 4.60 12.96
C TYR A 110 4.49 5.65 13.10
N ASN A 111 3.30 5.38 12.55
CA ASN A 111 2.20 6.31 12.52
C ASN A 111 2.54 7.63 11.80
N GLU A 112 3.16 7.52 10.62
CA GLU A 112 3.62 8.69 9.87
C GLU A 112 2.95 8.80 8.51
N TYR A 113 2.55 10.03 8.16
CA TYR A 113 2.03 10.37 6.83
C TYR A 113 3.13 10.95 5.98
N ASN A 114 3.22 10.47 4.76
CA ASN A 114 4.09 11.06 3.77
C ASN A 114 3.44 12.24 3.05
N ILE A 115 4.30 13.10 2.54
CA ILE A 115 3.94 14.33 1.84
C ILE A 115 2.97 13.98 0.69
N PRO A 116 1.79 14.65 0.60
CA PRO A 116 0.86 14.47 -0.50
C PRO A 116 1.54 14.64 -1.85
N VAL A 117 1.47 13.62 -2.71
CA VAL A 117 2.02 13.69 -4.06
C VAL A 117 0.89 14.00 -5.04
N LYS A 118 0.98 15.17 -5.68
CA LYS A 118 -0.01 15.69 -6.65
C LYS A 118 0.48 15.48 -8.09
N THR A 119 0.68 14.23 -8.50
CA THR A 119 0.88 13.87 -9.91
C THR A 119 -0.18 12.86 -10.34
N PRO A 120 -0.83 13.01 -11.50
CA PRO A 120 -1.77 12.02 -12.03
C PRO A 120 -1.12 10.65 -12.24
N ASP A 121 0.18 10.63 -12.51
CA ASP A 121 0.94 9.43 -12.88
C ASP A 121 1.79 8.90 -11.72
N PHE A 122 1.37 9.13 -10.46
CA PHE A 122 2.13 8.77 -9.25
C PHE A 122 2.63 7.34 -9.27
N PHE A 123 1.77 6.42 -9.72
CA PHE A 123 2.16 5.04 -9.78
C PHE A 123 3.32 4.82 -10.77
N ILE A 124 3.29 5.48 -11.93
CA ILE A 124 4.37 5.37 -12.93
C ILE A 124 5.61 6.13 -12.42
N ASP A 125 5.46 7.43 -12.18
CA ASP A 125 6.57 8.35 -11.89
C ASP A 125 7.29 8.04 -10.58
N VAL A 126 6.56 7.50 -9.59
CA VAL A 126 7.08 7.33 -8.22
C VAL A 126 7.19 5.86 -7.83
N ILE A 127 6.13 5.08 -8.02
CA ILE A 127 6.16 3.66 -7.59
C ILE A 127 6.97 2.79 -8.56
N LEU A 128 6.95 3.10 -9.86
CA LEU A 128 7.58 2.27 -10.88
C LEU A 128 8.94 2.78 -11.39
N ASP A 129 9.22 4.07 -11.23
CA ASP A 129 10.44 4.70 -11.78
C ASP A 129 11.35 5.37 -10.73
N ASP A 130 10.97 5.44 -9.44
CA ASP A 130 11.78 6.03 -8.36
C ASP A 130 12.25 4.97 -7.34
N ASP A 131 13.42 4.39 -7.59
CA ASP A 131 14.05 3.43 -6.68
C ASP A 131 14.26 4.00 -5.26
N SER A 132 14.55 5.29 -5.14
CA SER A 132 14.81 5.93 -3.85
C SER A 132 13.53 6.02 -3.01
N PHE A 133 12.40 6.30 -3.66
CA PHE A 133 11.09 6.28 -3.03
C PHE A 133 10.74 4.86 -2.57
N VAL A 134 10.95 3.86 -3.43
CA VAL A 134 10.65 2.47 -3.10
C VAL A 134 11.51 1.97 -1.94
N GLU A 135 12.81 2.27 -1.95
CA GLU A 135 13.71 1.95 -0.85
C GLU A 135 13.24 2.58 0.46
N MET A 136 12.96 3.89 0.44
CA MET A 136 12.61 4.65 1.63
C MET A 136 11.25 4.23 2.22
N TYR A 137 10.21 4.11 1.39
CA TYR A 137 8.83 3.95 1.87
C TYR A 137 8.34 2.51 1.89
N PHE A 138 8.91 1.62 1.07
CA PHE A 138 8.58 0.20 1.08
C PHE A 138 9.69 -0.68 1.66
N ARG A 139 10.80 -0.07 2.13
CA ARG A 139 11.90 -0.74 2.84
C ARG A 139 12.46 -1.91 2.03
N LYS A 140 12.84 -1.64 0.78
CA LYS A 140 13.19 -2.67 -0.20
C LYS A 140 14.36 -3.56 0.26
N GLU A 141 15.38 -3.01 0.89
CA GLU A 141 16.48 -3.80 1.47
C GLU A 141 15.98 -4.78 2.53
N LEU A 142 15.13 -4.33 3.46
CA LEU A 142 14.54 -5.19 4.48
C LEU A 142 13.59 -6.21 3.87
N PHE A 143 12.84 -5.84 2.83
CA PHE A 143 11.97 -6.75 2.09
C PHE A 143 12.77 -7.89 1.49
N ASP A 144 13.91 -7.61 0.85
CA ASP A 144 14.74 -8.65 0.24
C ASP A 144 15.29 -9.62 1.29
N LEU A 145 15.66 -9.12 2.46
CA LEU A 145 16.07 -9.97 3.58
C LEU A 145 14.91 -10.86 4.07
N CYS A 146 13.71 -10.29 4.24
CA CYS A 146 12.52 -11.03 4.65
C CYS A 146 12.08 -12.06 3.59
N LEU A 147 12.11 -11.70 2.32
CA LEU A 147 11.81 -12.59 1.19
C LEU A 147 12.75 -13.79 1.17
N ASN A 148 14.05 -13.57 1.36
CA ASN A 148 15.04 -14.65 1.42
C ASN A 148 14.84 -15.55 2.64
N LYS A 149 14.46 -14.99 3.81
CA LYS A 149 14.32 -15.74 5.07
C LYS A 149 12.98 -16.49 5.17
N PHE A 150 11.89 -15.87 4.74
CA PHE A 150 10.52 -16.34 4.98
C PHE A 150 9.77 -16.75 3.70
N GLY A 151 10.33 -16.45 2.52
CA GLY A 151 9.69 -16.68 1.22
C GLY A 151 8.57 -15.68 0.91
N LYS A 152 8.05 -15.70 -0.33
CA LYS A 152 7.03 -14.77 -0.83
C LYS A 152 5.78 -14.72 0.07
N LEU A 153 5.22 -13.53 0.25
CA LEU A 153 3.92 -13.33 0.89
C LEU A 153 2.80 -13.81 -0.04
N ASN A 154 1.66 -14.22 0.52
CA ASN A 154 0.40 -14.24 -0.22
C ASN A 154 -0.41 -12.96 0.02
N LYS A 155 -1.52 -12.81 -0.72
CA LYS A 155 -2.36 -11.61 -0.67
C LYS A 155 -2.94 -11.23 0.71
N ASN A 156 -2.99 -12.17 1.65
CA ASN A 156 -3.50 -11.96 3.00
C ASN A 156 -2.39 -11.86 4.05
N GLU A 157 -1.12 -11.78 3.64
CA GLU A 157 0.03 -11.73 4.54
C GLU A 157 0.82 -10.41 4.43
N VAL A 158 1.52 -10.12 5.51
CA VAL A 158 2.59 -9.12 5.62
C VAL A 158 3.81 -9.71 6.33
N TYR A 159 4.95 -9.06 6.17
CA TYR A 159 6.03 -9.14 7.13
C TYR A 159 5.71 -8.15 8.26
N GLY A 160 5.14 -8.66 9.35
CA GLY A 160 4.89 -7.91 10.57
C GLY A 160 6.06 -8.01 11.53
N PHE A 161 6.02 -7.23 12.61
CA PHE A 161 7.09 -7.17 13.61
C PHE A 161 6.56 -7.43 15.02
N ASN A 162 7.34 -8.17 15.81
CA ASN A 162 7.03 -8.47 17.19
C ASN A 162 8.30 -8.35 18.06
N PRO A 163 8.43 -7.33 18.94
CA PRO A 163 7.41 -6.33 19.31
C PRO A 163 7.08 -5.33 18.20
N LEU A 164 5.90 -4.71 18.29
CA LEU A 164 5.43 -3.72 17.31
C LEU A 164 6.31 -2.46 17.31
N PRO A 165 6.77 -1.97 16.14
CA PRO A 165 7.56 -0.75 16.03
C PRO A 165 6.88 0.47 16.63
N VAL A 166 5.56 0.56 16.51
CA VAL A 166 4.79 1.68 17.06
C VAL A 166 4.78 1.73 18.59
N LEU A 167 5.09 0.62 19.25
CA LEU A 167 5.27 0.51 20.70
C LEU A 167 6.77 0.59 21.10
N GLY A 168 7.63 1.08 20.20
CA GLY A 168 9.08 1.15 20.42
C GLY A 168 9.84 -0.13 20.07
N GLY A 169 9.22 -1.06 19.35
CA GLY A 169 9.89 -2.20 18.74
C GLY A 169 10.82 -1.79 17.59
N ASP A 170 11.67 -2.72 17.16
CA ASP A 170 12.60 -2.50 16.05
C ASP A 170 12.10 -3.15 14.76
N ALA A 171 12.07 -2.38 13.67
CA ALA A 171 11.68 -2.86 12.36
C ALA A 171 12.89 -3.49 11.64
N SER A 172 13.34 -4.65 12.14
CA SER A 172 14.48 -5.38 11.61
C SER A 172 14.18 -6.86 11.36
N LEU A 173 15.04 -7.52 10.59
CA LEU A 173 14.87 -8.93 10.20
C LEU A 173 14.80 -9.90 11.40
N GLU A 174 15.36 -9.50 12.54
CA GLU A 174 15.34 -10.27 13.78
C GLU A 174 13.92 -10.43 14.33
N TYR A 175 13.14 -9.34 14.29
CA TYR A 175 11.79 -9.26 14.84
C TYR A 175 10.69 -9.44 13.78
N ALA A 176 11.07 -9.55 12.51
CA ALA A 176 10.13 -9.78 11.42
C ALA A 176 9.59 -11.21 11.43
N GLU A 177 8.31 -11.36 11.15
CA GLU A 177 7.65 -12.65 10.89
C GLU A 177 6.49 -12.49 9.88
N LYS A 178 6.07 -13.58 9.25
CA LYS A 178 4.86 -13.55 8.43
C LYS A 178 3.64 -13.52 9.31
N MET A 179 2.79 -12.52 9.11
CA MET A 179 1.56 -12.34 9.85
C MET A 179 0.37 -12.16 8.90
N PRO A 180 -0.85 -12.54 9.34
CA PRO A 180 -2.06 -12.13 8.66
C PRO A 180 -2.18 -10.60 8.59
N PHE A 181 -2.42 -10.07 7.39
CA PHE A 181 -2.45 -8.63 7.13
C PHE A 181 -3.50 -7.91 7.98
N TRP A 182 -4.74 -8.39 8.00
CA TRP A 182 -5.85 -7.72 8.70
C TRP A 182 -5.60 -7.62 10.20
N GLU A 183 -5.18 -8.73 10.80
CA GLU A 183 -4.87 -8.82 12.22
C GLU A 183 -3.69 -7.93 12.58
N TYR A 184 -2.66 -7.85 11.73
CA TYR A 184 -1.52 -6.97 11.95
C TYR A 184 -1.92 -5.48 11.87
N GLU A 185 -2.71 -5.09 10.87
CA GLU A 185 -3.19 -3.72 10.70
C GLU A 185 -4.05 -3.28 11.89
N ILE A 186 -4.99 -4.11 12.32
CA ILE A 186 -5.85 -3.84 13.49
C ILE A 186 -4.99 -3.72 14.76
N LEU A 187 -4.02 -4.62 14.94
CA LEU A 187 -3.13 -4.59 16.08
C LEU A 187 -2.28 -3.30 16.10
N CYS A 188 -1.72 -2.90 14.95
CA CYS A 188 -0.99 -1.64 14.81
C CYS A 188 -1.88 -0.43 15.12
N ALA A 189 -3.10 -0.40 14.60
CA ALA A 189 -4.06 0.66 14.85
C ALA A 189 -4.41 0.76 16.34
N GLN A 190 -4.85 -0.33 16.97
CA GLN A 190 -5.25 -0.33 18.39
C GLN A 190 -4.10 -0.05 19.37
N SER A 191 -2.84 -0.23 18.95
CA SER A 191 -1.66 0.02 19.77
C SER A 191 -1.25 1.50 19.81
N GLN A 192 -1.98 2.37 19.12
CA GLN A 192 -1.69 3.79 18.98
C GLN A 192 -2.71 4.70 19.69
N GLU A 193 -3.69 4.11 20.38
CA GLU A 193 -4.68 4.82 21.22
C GLU A 193 -4.11 5.29 22.58
#